data_AF-A0A0Q4UML0-F1
#
_entry.id   AF-A0A0Q4UML0-F1
#
_cell.length_a   1.000
_cell.length_b   1.000
_cell.length_c   1.000
_cell.angle_alpha   90.00
_cell.angle_beta   90.00
_cell.angle_gamma   90.00
#
_symmetry.space_group_name_H-M   'P 1'
#
loop_
_entity.id
_entity.type
_entity.pdbx_description
1 polymer ?
#
loop_
_entity_poly.entity_id
_entity_poly.type
_entity_poly.pdbx_seq_one_letter_code
_entity_poly.pdbx_strand_id
1 'polypeptide(L)'
;MSRTTRALLAASLAFGTSALVSQVSFAQAPQKAPAPAKAAPAPAAPAQAPEAEEQKEVALTQALIDGLVAAQPELAKLPGGNADKPDPKVQAQAVAIAKKNGFASVDDLQDAADSVEAVLEGIDPETKTYVGVVPLLKKQLTAVEADKKMKPKDKAAALKDINEAIAAGEPKKPSDGNIALVTQNIDKLGQVAGGSQ
;
A
#
# COMPACT_ATOMS: atom_id res chain seq x y z
N MET A 1 -17.97 -13.36 -20.31
CA MET A 1 -17.93 -14.85 -20.38
C MET A 1 -16.81 -15.37 -19.51
N SER A 2 -16.91 -16.60 -19.00
CA SER A 2 -15.86 -17.25 -18.21
C SER A 2 -14.90 -18.08 -19.08
N ARG A 3 -13.61 -18.10 -18.71
CA ARG A 3 -12.61 -19.15 -19.05
C ARG A 3 -11.65 -19.31 -17.86
N THR A 4 -12.06 -20.06 -16.83
CA THR A 4 -11.67 -21.48 -16.61
C THR A 4 -10.26 -21.66 -16.05
N THR A 5 -10.20 -21.65 -14.71
CA THR A 5 -9.48 -22.57 -13.81
C THR A 5 -8.43 -23.51 -14.40
N ARG A 6 -7.25 -23.53 -13.76
CA ARG A 6 -6.51 -24.80 -13.55
C ARG A 6 -5.86 -24.81 -12.16
N ALA A 7 -6.14 -25.85 -11.39
CA ALA A 7 -5.57 -26.10 -10.07
C ALA A 7 -4.86 -27.46 -10.07
N LEU A 8 -3.92 -27.66 -9.14
CA LEU A 8 -3.99 -28.76 -8.17
C LEU A 8 -2.80 -28.76 -7.20
N LEU A 9 -3.05 -29.31 -6.01
CA LEU A 9 -2.04 -29.61 -4.99
C LEU A 9 -1.27 -30.89 -5.36
N ALA A 10 -0.05 -31.01 -4.84
CA ALA A 10 0.50 -32.31 -4.42
C ALA A 10 1.42 -32.10 -3.20
N ALA A 11 1.06 -32.69 -2.07
CA ALA A 11 1.93 -32.83 -0.91
C ALA A 11 2.17 -34.33 -0.68
N SER A 12 3.41 -34.72 -0.36
CA SER A 12 3.78 -36.14 -0.18
C SER A 12 4.89 -36.31 0.85
N LEU A 13 4.54 -36.86 2.01
CA LEU A 13 5.46 -37.40 3.02
C LEU A 13 5.62 -38.91 2.79
N ALA A 14 6.84 -39.45 2.85
CA ALA A 14 7.08 -40.89 2.94
C ALA A 14 8.47 -41.21 3.55
N PHE A 15 8.52 -42.22 4.43
CA PHE A 15 9.76 -42.89 4.90
C PHE A 15 10.02 -44.15 4.03
N GLY A 16 11.27 -44.65 3.94
CA GLY A 16 11.54 -45.88 3.15
C GLY A 16 12.99 -46.40 3.08
N THR A 17 13.48 -46.98 4.17
CA THR A 17 14.66 -47.86 4.36
C THR A 17 15.32 -48.63 3.18
N SER A 18 16.66 -48.52 3.10
CA SER A 18 17.68 -49.63 3.12
C SER A 18 18.00 -50.57 1.91
N ALA A 19 19.26 -50.40 1.43
CA ALA A 19 20.36 -51.40 1.38
C ALA A 19 20.66 -52.33 0.14
N LEU A 20 21.96 -52.71 0.06
CA LEU A 20 22.68 -53.68 -0.81
C LEU A 20 22.93 -53.23 -2.29
N VAL A 21 24.16 -53.23 -2.89
CA VAL A 21 25.30 -54.20 -3.03
C VAL A 21 25.02 -55.25 -4.12
N SER A 22 25.82 -55.45 -5.21
CA SER A 22 27.02 -54.82 -5.82
C SER A 22 27.04 -55.19 -7.35
N GLN A 23 27.97 -54.87 -8.28
CA GLN A 23 29.42 -54.56 -8.39
C GLN A 23 29.66 -53.36 -9.37
N VAL A 24 30.82 -52.71 -9.60
CA VAL A 24 32.29 -52.98 -9.68
C VAL A 24 32.82 -53.48 -11.04
N SER A 25 33.67 -52.64 -11.66
CA SER A 25 34.69 -52.98 -12.69
C SER A 25 35.91 -52.06 -12.47
N PHE A 26 37.13 -52.58 -12.63
CA PHE A 26 38.37 -51.94 -12.16
C PHE A 26 39.20 -51.26 -13.26
N ALA A 27 39.79 -50.11 -12.93
CA ALA A 27 41.08 -49.64 -13.44
C ALA A 27 41.76 -48.80 -12.34
N GLN A 28 43.04 -49.04 -12.04
CA GLN A 28 43.75 -48.38 -10.92
C GLN A 28 44.90 -47.49 -11.38
N ALA A 29 45.05 -46.36 -10.69
CA ALA A 29 46.24 -45.51 -10.65
C ALA A 29 46.48 -45.09 -9.17
N PRO A 30 47.70 -44.68 -8.77
CA PRO A 30 48.15 -44.81 -7.39
C PRO A 30 47.57 -43.79 -6.38
N GLN A 31 47.65 -44.17 -5.10
CA GLN A 31 47.03 -43.50 -3.95
C GLN A 31 47.74 -42.22 -3.50
N LYS A 32 47.00 -41.31 -2.87
CA LYS A 32 47.51 -40.28 -1.94
C LYS A 32 46.69 -40.30 -0.64
N ALA A 33 47.35 -40.04 0.49
CA ALA A 33 46.77 -40.15 1.84
C ALA A 33 45.74 -39.05 2.17
N PRO A 34 44.84 -39.25 3.16
CA PRO A 34 43.64 -38.44 3.32
C PRO A 34 43.74 -37.31 4.37
N ALA A 35 43.14 -36.15 4.07
CA ALA A 35 42.58 -35.17 5.01
C ALA A 35 41.88 -34.01 4.26
N PRO A 36 40.93 -33.28 4.86
CA PRO A 36 40.01 -33.64 5.94
C PRO A 36 38.57 -33.82 5.39
N ALA A 37 37.58 -33.98 6.26
CA ALA A 37 36.17 -34.12 5.85
C ALA A 37 35.62 -32.85 5.15
N LYS A 38 34.83 -33.06 4.10
CA LYS A 38 33.95 -32.03 3.53
C LYS A 38 33.01 -31.55 4.64
N ALA A 39 33.07 -30.26 4.99
CA ALA A 39 32.17 -29.69 5.99
C ALA A 39 30.71 -29.98 5.60
N ALA A 40 29.91 -30.42 6.56
CA ALA A 40 28.47 -30.53 6.36
C ALA A 40 27.92 -29.13 6.00
N PRO A 41 26.94 -29.01 5.08
CA PRO A 41 26.23 -27.76 4.94
C PRO A 41 25.62 -27.41 6.30
N ALA A 42 25.98 -26.24 6.83
CA ALA A 42 25.31 -25.73 8.02
C ALA A 42 23.80 -25.66 7.76
N PRO A 43 22.94 -25.83 8.79
CA PRO A 43 21.52 -25.55 8.63
C PRO A 43 21.37 -24.16 8.02
N ALA A 44 20.67 -24.07 6.89
CA ALA A 44 20.35 -22.76 6.34
C ALA A 44 19.59 -21.99 7.44
N ALA A 45 20.14 -20.84 7.86
CA ALA A 45 19.38 -19.93 8.70
C ALA A 45 18.04 -19.68 8.02
N PRO A 46 16.91 -19.64 8.77
CA PRO A 46 15.62 -19.41 8.17
C PRO A 46 15.72 -18.13 7.34
N ALA A 47 15.48 -18.26 6.03
CA ALA A 47 15.46 -17.10 5.16
C ALA A 47 14.44 -16.13 5.76
N GLN A 48 14.90 -14.92 6.10
CA GLN A 48 14.00 -13.86 6.50
C GLN A 48 13.01 -13.71 5.34
N ALA A 49 11.75 -14.07 5.58
CA ALA A 49 10.69 -13.68 4.68
C ALA A 49 10.79 -12.16 4.54
N PRO A 50 10.61 -11.59 3.33
CA PRO A 50 10.63 -10.14 3.17
C PRO A 50 9.72 -9.54 4.22
N GLU A 51 10.28 -8.68 5.08
CA GLU A 51 9.47 -7.81 5.91
C GLU A 51 8.55 -7.08 4.94
N ALA A 52 7.24 -7.31 5.06
CA ALA A 52 6.27 -6.64 4.20
C ALA A 52 6.49 -5.14 4.41
N GLU A 53 6.93 -4.45 3.36
CA GLU A 53 7.43 -3.08 3.46
C GLU A 53 6.34 -2.21 4.07
N GLU A 54 6.48 -1.90 5.37
CA GLU A 54 5.51 -1.06 6.07
C GLU A 54 5.52 0.30 5.39
N GLN A 55 4.48 0.54 4.57
CA GLN A 55 4.32 1.75 3.78
C GLN A 55 4.55 2.96 4.67
N LYS A 56 5.69 3.62 4.42
CA LYS A 56 6.38 4.38 5.44
C LYS A 56 5.92 5.81 5.41
N GLU A 57 4.83 6.06 6.14
CA GLU A 57 4.23 7.39 6.36
C GLU A 57 5.30 8.49 6.35
N VAL A 58 5.21 9.39 5.37
CA VAL A 58 6.18 10.47 5.21
C VAL A 58 5.94 11.48 6.32
N ALA A 59 6.98 11.80 7.07
CA ALA A 59 6.94 12.89 8.05
C ALA A 59 6.72 14.22 7.30
N LEU A 60 5.47 14.70 7.31
CA LEU A 60 5.06 15.90 6.61
C LEU A 60 5.76 17.12 7.20
N THR A 61 5.91 18.14 6.36
CA THR A 61 6.35 19.47 6.77
C THR A 61 5.44 20.50 6.14
N GLN A 62 5.39 21.71 6.69
CA GLN A 62 4.64 22.81 6.08
C GLN A 62 5.09 23.05 4.62
N ALA A 63 6.38 22.86 4.31
CA ALA A 63 6.88 22.99 2.94
C ALA A 63 6.32 21.92 1.97
N LEU A 64 6.13 20.67 2.43
CA LEU A 64 5.50 19.62 1.61
C LEU A 64 4.00 19.91 1.39
N ILE A 65 3.29 20.38 2.41
CA ILE A 65 1.88 20.81 2.29
C ILE A 65 1.75 22.01 1.34
N ASP A 66 2.64 22.99 1.46
CA ASP A 66 2.68 24.17 0.60
C ASP A 66 3.00 23.81 -0.86
N GLY A 67 3.94 22.90 -1.07
CA GLY A 67 4.32 22.36 -2.37
C GLY A 67 3.19 21.55 -3.02
N LEU A 68 2.51 20.68 -2.27
CA LEU A 68 1.38 19.88 -2.76
C LEU A 68 0.25 20.77 -3.27
N VAL A 69 -0.13 21.78 -2.47
CA VAL A 69 -1.15 22.79 -2.81
C VAL A 69 -0.76 23.59 -4.06
N ALA A 70 0.52 23.90 -4.24
CA ALA A 70 1.01 24.63 -5.41
C ALA A 70 1.11 23.74 -6.68
N ALA A 71 1.44 22.46 -6.52
CA ALA A 71 1.59 21.50 -7.61
C ALA A 71 0.26 21.01 -8.20
N GLN A 72 -0.73 20.74 -7.36
CA GLN A 72 -2.03 20.18 -7.76
C GLN A 72 -2.74 20.94 -8.90
N PRO A 73 -2.83 22.29 -8.92
CA PRO A 73 -3.42 23.02 -10.06
C PRO A 73 -2.56 22.99 -11.33
N GLU A 74 -1.30 22.53 -11.30
CA GLU A 74 -0.51 22.25 -12.49
C GLU A 74 -0.67 20.78 -12.94
N LEU A 75 -0.66 19.84 -11.99
CA LEU A 75 -0.92 18.41 -12.25
C LEU A 75 -2.30 18.19 -12.87
N ALA A 76 -3.33 18.90 -12.39
CA ALA A 76 -4.69 18.83 -12.93
C ALA A 76 -4.84 19.38 -14.37
N LYS A 77 -3.80 20.02 -14.93
CA LYS A 77 -3.76 20.46 -16.33
C LYS A 77 -3.04 19.46 -17.25
N LEU A 78 -2.41 18.42 -16.70
CA LEU A 78 -1.80 17.36 -17.50
C LEU A 78 -2.91 16.51 -18.14
N PRO A 79 -2.79 16.12 -19.42
CA PRO A 79 -3.74 15.19 -20.02
C PRO A 79 -3.61 13.83 -19.34
N GLY A 80 -4.74 13.24 -18.94
CA GLY A 80 -4.78 11.95 -18.25
C GLY A 80 -4.06 10.86 -19.07
N GLY A 81 -3.03 10.28 -18.48
CA GLY A 81 -2.29 9.18 -19.10
C GLY A 81 -3.04 7.85 -18.99
N ASN A 82 -2.90 6.98 -19.99
CA ASN A 82 -3.26 5.57 -19.84
C ASN A 82 -2.31 4.93 -18.82
N ALA A 83 -2.83 4.30 -17.77
CA ALA A 83 -2.01 3.58 -16.79
C ALA A 83 -1.14 2.49 -17.44
N ASP A 84 -1.65 1.80 -18.47
CA ASP A 84 -0.89 0.80 -19.24
C ASP A 84 0.28 1.37 -20.06
N LYS A 85 0.23 2.67 -20.41
CA LYS A 85 1.23 3.39 -21.21
C LYS A 85 1.21 4.91 -20.89
N PRO A 86 1.83 5.34 -19.77
CA PRO A 86 1.94 6.76 -19.46
C PRO A 86 2.83 7.47 -20.49
N ASP A 87 2.36 8.58 -21.08
CA ASP A 87 3.11 9.31 -22.11
C ASP A 87 4.41 9.90 -21.50
N PRO A 88 5.60 9.65 -22.09
CA PRO A 88 6.87 10.16 -21.56
C PRO A 88 6.94 11.69 -21.42
N LYS A 89 6.18 12.45 -22.21
CA LYS A 89 6.09 13.92 -22.08
C LYS A 89 5.27 14.31 -20.85
N VAL A 90 4.18 13.59 -20.57
CA VAL A 90 3.34 13.81 -19.38
C VAL A 90 4.13 13.45 -18.12
N GLN A 91 4.85 12.33 -18.14
CA GLN A 91 5.77 11.96 -17.06
C GLN A 91 6.85 13.04 -16.84
N ALA A 92 7.49 13.53 -17.91
CA ALA A 92 8.49 14.60 -17.80
C ALA A 92 7.90 15.93 -17.28
N GLN A 93 6.64 16.24 -17.61
CA GLN A 93 5.93 17.40 -17.08
C GLN A 93 5.58 17.22 -15.59
N ALA A 94 5.12 16.04 -15.16
CA ALA A 94 4.89 15.73 -13.74
C ALA A 94 6.19 15.85 -12.92
N VAL A 95 7.30 15.30 -13.41
CA VAL A 95 8.64 15.44 -12.78
C VAL A 95 9.07 16.91 -12.68
N ALA A 96 8.79 17.72 -13.71
CA ALA A 96 9.09 19.14 -13.69
C ALA A 96 8.22 19.91 -12.68
N ILE A 97 6.92 19.59 -12.57
CA ILE A 97 5.99 20.19 -11.61
C ILE A 97 6.38 19.81 -10.17
N ALA A 98 6.69 18.55 -9.91
CA ALA A 98 7.11 18.09 -8.59
C ALA A 98 8.40 18.83 -8.13
N LYS A 99 9.43 18.88 -8.99
CA LYS A 99 10.69 19.59 -8.71
C LYS A 99 10.54 21.10 -8.58
N LYS A 100 9.66 21.71 -9.35
CA LYS A 100 9.31 23.14 -9.23
C LYS A 100 8.69 23.46 -7.86
N ASN A 101 7.92 22.54 -7.30
CA ASN A 101 7.17 22.71 -6.05
C ASN A 101 7.85 22.06 -4.82
N GLY A 102 9.13 21.68 -4.93
CA GLY A 102 9.97 21.33 -3.78
C GLY A 102 10.21 19.83 -3.51
N PHE A 103 9.61 18.95 -4.32
CA PHE A 103 9.79 17.49 -4.22
C PHE A 103 10.99 17.03 -5.07
N ALA A 104 11.74 15.98 -4.67
CA ALA A 104 12.89 15.51 -5.46
C ALA A 104 12.48 14.53 -6.57
N SER A 105 11.39 13.79 -6.38
CA SER A 105 10.77 12.89 -7.36
C SER A 105 9.25 13.18 -7.52
N VAL A 106 8.55 12.41 -8.35
CA VAL A 106 7.06 12.42 -8.38
C VAL A 106 6.52 11.52 -7.28
N ASP A 107 7.25 10.45 -6.98
CA ASP A 107 6.99 9.49 -5.92
C ASP A 107 6.95 10.20 -4.55
N ASP A 108 7.90 11.10 -4.25
CA ASP A 108 7.91 11.95 -3.05
C ASP A 108 6.64 12.81 -2.91
N LEU A 109 6.06 13.25 -4.04
CA LEU A 109 4.84 14.05 -4.09
C LEU A 109 3.62 13.18 -3.85
N GLN A 110 3.62 11.94 -4.35
CA GLN A 110 2.59 10.95 -4.11
C GLN A 110 2.62 10.47 -2.66
N ASP A 111 3.76 10.04 -2.13
CA ASP A 111 3.91 9.62 -0.73
C ASP A 111 3.47 10.72 0.26
N ALA A 112 3.74 11.99 -0.07
CA ALA A 112 3.26 13.14 0.70
C ALA A 112 1.76 13.42 0.51
N ALA A 113 1.18 13.18 -0.66
CA ALA A 113 -0.25 13.28 -0.91
C ALA A 113 -1.02 12.18 -0.16
N ASP A 114 -0.57 10.93 -0.27
CA ASP A 114 -1.12 9.75 0.40
C ASP A 114 -1.05 9.92 1.94
N SER A 115 0.07 10.46 2.46
CA SER A 115 0.21 10.78 3.88
C SER A 115 -0.69 11.93 4.35
N VAL A 116 -1.16 12.80 3.45
CA VAL A 116 -2.20 13.81 3.73
C VAL A 116 -3.59 13.20 3.64
N GLU A 117 -3.87 12.37 2.63
CA GLU A 117 -5.17 11.72 2.42
C GLU A 117 -5.51 10.77 3.58
N ALA A 118 -4.57 9.93 4.04
CA ALA A 118 -4.75 9.06 5.20
C ALA A 118 -5.08 9.82 6.52
N VAL A 119 -4.74 11.10 6.62
CA VAL A 119 -5.16 11.96 7.73
C VAL A 119 -6.55 12.55 7.48
N LEU A 120 -6.84 12.98 6.24
CA LEU A 120 -8.15 13.52 5.84
C LEU A 120 -9.27 12.46 5.94
N GLU A 121 -9.00 11.19 5.63
CA GLU A 121 -9.95 10.08 5.82
C GLU A 121 -10.45 9.97 7.28
N GLY A 122 -9.60 10.34 8.25
CA GLY A 122 -9.91 10.30 9.68
C GLY A 122 -10.41 11.62 10.27
N ILE A 123 -10.59 12.68 9.47
CA ILE A 123 -11.04 14.00 9.94
C ILE A 123 -12.57 14.13 9.82
N ASP A 124 -13.21 14.54 10.92
CA ASP A 124 -14.62 14.92 10.91
C ASP A 124 -14.81 16.28 10.20
N PRO A 125 -15.55 16.35 9.09
CA PRO A 125 -15.71 17.60 8.32
C PRO A 125 -16.52 18.67 9.07
N GLU A 126 -17.28 18.32 10.12
CA GLU A 126 -18.04 19.28 10.91
C GLU A 126 -17.19 19.97 11.97
N THR A 127 -16.32 19.23 12.67
CA THR A 127 -15.48 19.75 13.75
C THR A 127 -14.05 20.08 13.33
N LYS A 128 -13.62 19.64 12.13
CA LYS A 128 -12.24 19.74 11.63
C LYS A 128 -11.20 19.10 12.55
N THR A 129 -11.55 17.98 13.18
CA THR A 129 -10.67 17.23 14.08
C THR A 129 -10.47 15.80 13.57
N TYR A 130 -9.24 15.28 13.65
CA TYR A 130 -9.03 13.84 13.47
C TYR A 130 -9.72 13.06 14.59
N VAL A 131 -10.61 12.15 14.22
CA VAL A 131 -11.33 11.24 15.13
C VAL A 131 -11.15 9.76 14.77
N GLY A 132 -10.59 9.46 13.59
CA GLY A 132 -10.41 8.10 13.06
C GLY A 132 -11.52 7.68 12.09
N VAL A 133 -11.19 6.77 11.18
CA VAL A 133 -12.06 6.36 10.06
C VAL A 133 -13.28 5.59 10.54
N VAL A 134 -13.12 4.64 11.47
CA VAL A 134 -14.21 3.82 12.01
C VAL A 134 -15.19 4.64 12.86
N PRO A 135 -14.75 5.60 13.71
CA PRO A 135 -15.65 6.58 14.31
C PRO A 135 -16.47 7.40 13.30
N LEU A 136 -15.88 7.82 12.17
CA LEU A 136 -16.62 8.51 11.11
C LEU A 136 -17.62 7.59 10.40
N LEU A 137 -17.22 6.36 10.05
CA LEU A 137 -18.12 5.36 9.48
C LEU A 137 -19.30 5.05 10.42
N LYS A 138 -19.10 5.05 11.75
CA LYS A 138 -20.19 4.92 12.73
C LYS A 138 -21.12 6.14 12.75
N LYS A 139 -20.57 7.36 12.69
CA LYS A 139 -21.36 8.60 12.52
C LYS A 139 -22.20 8.55 11.23
N GLN A 140 -21.59 8.11 10.12
CA GLN A 140 -22.23 7.95 8.82
C GLN A 140 -23.31 6.85 8.85
N LEU A 141 -23.06 5.73 9.51
CA LEU A 141 -24.04 4.65 9.70
C LEU A 141 -25.32 5.19 10.34
N THR A 142 -25.22 5.87 11.48
CA THR A 142 -26.38 6.45 12.17
C THR A 142 -27.08 7.52 11.32
N ALA A 143 -26.34 8.32 10.54
CA ALA A 143 -26.93 9.29 9.62
C ALA A 143 -27.73 8.61 8.49
N VAL A 144 -27.19 7.55 7.89
CA VAL A 144 -27.87 6.74 6.86
C VAL A 144 -29.08 6.02 7.46
N GLU A 145 -28.99 5.45 8.66
CA GLU A 145 -30.11 4.85 9.39
C GLU A 145 -31.24 5.87 9.67
N ALA A 146 -30.88 7.11 10.01
CA ALA A 146 -31.85 8.18 10.26
C ALA A 146 -32.52 8.72 8.98
N ASP A 147 -31.88 8.68 7.82
CA ASP A 147 -32.45 9.31 6.61
C ASP A 147 -33.68 8.55 6.07
N LYS A 148 -34.81 9.27 6.02
CA LYS A 148 -36.11 8.79 5.53
C LYS A 148 -36.32 9.11 4.04
N LYS A 149 -35.38 9.80 3.38
CA LYS A 149 -35.43 10.20 1.97
C LYS A 149 -34.67 9.24 1.04
N MET A 150 -33.68 8.51 1.54
CA MET A 150 -33.00 7.46 0.77
C MET A 150 -33.98 6.37 0.34
N LYS A 151 -33.85 5.87 -0.89
CA LYS A 151 -34.64 4.73 -1.37
C LYS A 151 -34.21 3.46 -0.61
N PRO A 152 -35.12 2.51 -0.31
CA PRO A 152 -34.79 1.32 0.48
C PRO A 152 -33.60 0.50 -0.06
N LYS A 153 -33.47 0.36 -1.39
CA LYS A 153 -32.33 -0.33 -2.02
C LYS A 153 -31.01 0.42 -1.80
N ASP A 154 -31.01 1.71 -2.11
CA ASP A 154 -29.83 2.57 -2.03
C ASP A 154 -29.33 2.66 -0.56
N LYS A 155 -30.28 2.72 0.38
CA LYS A 155 -30.03 2.66 1.83
C LYS A 155 -29.47 1.31 2.27
N ALA A 156 -30.03 0.19 1.82
CA ALA A 156 -29.53 -1.14 2.15
C ALA A 156 -28.11 -1.40 1.62
N ALA A 157 -27.77 -0.85 0.45
CA ALA A 157 -26.40 -0.88 -0.07
C ALA A 157 -25.45 -0.06 0.83
N ALA A 158 -25.76 1.21 1.08
CA ALA A 158 -24.94 2.07 1.93
C ALA A 158 -24.73 1.49 3.34
N LEU A 159 -25.77 0.93 3.98
CA LEU A 159 -25.66 0.28 5.28
C LEU A 159 -24.78 -0.98 5.23
N LYS A 160 -24.85 -1.79 4.17
CA LYS A 160 -23.96 -2.95 3.97
C LYS A 160 -22.51 -2.49 3.85
N ASP A 161 -22.25 -1.56 2.92
CA ASP A 161 -20.89 -1.16 2.56
C ASP A 161 -20.19 -0.43 3.72
N ILE A 162 -20.92 0.38 4.50
CA ILE A 162 -20.41 1.00 5.74
C ILE A 162 -20.12 -0.07 6.82
N ASN A 163 -20.98 -1.08 7.00
CA ASN A 163 -20.71 -2.15 7.97
C ASN A 163 -19.52 -3.03 7.58
N GLU A 164 -19.32 -3.30 6.28
CA GLU A 164 -18.15 -4.01 5.78
C GLU A 164 -16.86 -3.20 6.00
N ALA A 165 -16.88 -1.88 5.80
CA ALA A 165 -15.75 -1.00 6.13
C ALA A 165 -15.48 -0.94 7.66
N ILE A 166 -16.52 -0.85 8.50
CA ILE A 166 -16.37 -0.94 9.98
C ILE A 166 -15.79 -2.28 10.42
N ALA A 167 -16.13 -3.38 9.72
CA ALA A 167 -15.62 -4.72 9.99
C ALA A 167 -14.17 -4.94 9.51
N ALA A 168 -13.68 -4.15 8.55
CA ALA A 168 -12.26 -4.13 8.16
C ALA A 168 -11.37 -3.51 9.26
N GLY A 169 -11.91 -2.57 10.04
CA GLY A 169 -11.25 -1.95 11.19
C GLY A 169 -10.64 -0.58 10.89
N GLU A 170 -9.91 -0.01 11.86
CA GLU A 170 -9.11 1.19 11.66
C GLU A 170 -7.91 0.86 10.76
N PRO A 171 -7.55 1.71 9.77
CA PRO A 171 -6.23 1.65 9.15
C PRO A 171 -5.13 2.02 10.16
N LYS A 172 -3.87 1.92 9.75
CA LYS A 172 -2.73 2.37 10.58
C LYS A 172 -2.85 3.88 10.84
N LYS A 173 -3.21 4.26 12.07
CA LYS A 173 -3.37 5.67 12.48
C LYS A 173 -2.11 6.48 12.12
N PRO A 174 -2.23 7.59 11.38
CA PRO A 174 -1.10 8.48 11.10
C PRO A 174 -0.45 9.06 12.37
N SER A 175 0.79 9.50 12.22
CA SER A 175 1.58 10.17 13.25
C SER A 175 0.92 11.48 13.73
N ASP A 176 1.09 11.79 15.02
CA ASP A 176 0.46 12.98 15.61
C ASP A 176 0.99 14.31 15.03
N GLY A 177 2.22 14.30 14.50
CA GLY A 177 2.79 15.44 13.77
C GLY A 177 2.09 15.69 12.43
N ASN A 178 1.83 14.64 11.66
CA ASN A 178 1.07 14.73 10.41
C ASN A 178 -0.40 15.13 10.68
N ILE A 179 -1.02 14.53 11.70
CA ILE A 179 -2.38 14.90 12.15
C ILE A 179 -2.44 16.39 12.50
N ALA A 180 -1.50 16.92 13.28
CA ALA A 180 -1.46 18.33 13.63
C ALA A 180 -1.26 19.24 12.41
N LEU A 181 -0.30 18.92 11.54
CA LEU A 181 0.03 19.73 10.36
C LEU A 181 -1.11 19.76 9.33
N VAL A 182 -1.72 18.62 9.02
CA VAL A 182 -2.87 18.55 8.11
C VAL A 182 -4.08 19.25 8.75
N THR A 183 -4.36 19.03 10.03
CA THR A 183 -5.46 19.71 10.75
C THR A 183 -5.32 21.24 10.69
N GLN A 184 -4.11 21.77 10.91
CA GLN A 184 -3.80 23.20 10.78
C GLN A 184 -4.00 23.74 9.34
N ASN A 185 -3.95 22.88 8.33
CA ASN A 185 -4.00 23.23 6.91
C ASN A 185 -5.28 22.76 6.18
N ILE A 186 -6.30 22.21 6.87
CA ILE A 186 -7.54 21.67 6.26
C ILE A 186 -8.15 22.63 5.23
N ASP A 187 -8.35 23.90 5.60
CA ASP A 187 -8.97 24.88 4.70
C ASP A 187 -8.10 25.21 3.47
N LYS A 188 -6.77 25.08 3.59
CA LYS A 188 -5.84 25.27 2.48
C LYS A 188 -5.90 24.09 1.51
N LEU A 189 -5.94 22.86 2.04
CA LEU A 189 -6.03 21.61 1.26
C LEU A 189 -7.38 21.47 0.56
N GLY A 190 -8.49 21.73 1.28
CA GLY A 190 -9.85 21.63 0.76
C GLY A 190 -10.14 22.57 -0.42
N GLN A 191 -9.52 23.75 -0.45
CA GLN A 191 -9.63 24.69 -1.58
C GLN A 191 -9.09 24.13 -2.91
N VAL A 192 -8.17 23.16 -2.87
CA VAL A 192 -7.53 22.61 -4.07
C VAL A 192 -8.20 21.31 -4.54
N ALA A 193 -8.70 20.50 -3.59
CA ALA A 193 -9.59 19.38 -3.90
C ALA A 193 -10.96 19.87 -4.46
N GLY A 194 -11.48 20.97 -3.93
CA GLY A 194 -12.75 21.60 -4.33
C GLY A 194 -12.72 22.39 -5.65
N GLY A 195 -11.91 21.97 -6.63
CA GLY A 195 -11.66 22.67 -7.90
C GLY A 195 -12.83 22.70 -8.89
N SER A 196 -14.07 22.87 -8.43
CA SER A 196 -15.28 23.01 -9.25
C SER A 196 -16.35 23.86 -8.54
N GLN A 197 -16.39 25.14 -8.87
CA GLN A 197 -17.60 25.99 -8.83
C GLN A 197 -17.96 26.38 -10.26
#